data_AF-A0A6C0KHE7-F1
#
_entry.id   AF-A0A6C0KHE7-F1
#
_cell.length_a   1.000
_cell.length_b   1.000
_cell.length_c   1.000
_cell.angle_alpha   90.00
_cell.angle_beta   90.00
_cell.angle_gamma   90.00
#
_symmetry.space_group_name_H-M   'P 1'
#
loop_
_entity.id
_entity.type
_entity.pdbx_description
1 polymer ?
#
loop_
_entity_poly.entity_id
_entity_poly.type
_entity_poly.pdbx_seq_one_letter_code
_entity_poly.pdbx_strand_id
1 'polypeptide(L)'
;MEKSNEFTQLYSDKGEYLREMFTLEDFMSCPETKHILIEDHRETFEYIMEPKIQELYNEYKEREDERLSGFFYKDRGQGIIELLSIIYDTIIKEYDLEIFYNNPELANPLLTQIDNELNRKTEKVSNVKLYNKTFDWKNKQYI
;
A
#
# COMPACT_ATOMS: atom_id res chain seq x y z
N MET A 1 6.51 11.08 -33.75
CA MET A 1 7.58 10.99 -32.74
C MET A 1 7.38 11.99 -31.60
N GLU A 2 6.85 13.20 -31.83
CA GLU A 2 6.64 14.22 -30.77
C GLU A 2 5.66 13.81 -29.66
N LYS A 3 4.50 13.22 -30.01
CA LYS A 3 3.51 12.78 -29.00
C LYS A 3 4.07 11.81 -27.96
N SER A 4 4.97 10.91 -28.36
CA SER A 4 5.55 9.92 -27.44
C SER A 4 6.41 10.56 -26.36
N ASN A 5 7.01 11.72 -26.63
CA ASN A 5 7.89 12.41 -25.69
C ASN A 5 7.08 13.20 -24.64
N GLU A 6 5.95 13.79 -25.05
CA GLU A 6 5.02 14.48 -24.15
C GLU A 6 4.38 13.54 -23.14
N PHE A 7 3.97 12.33 -23.57
CA PHE A 7 3.41 11.33 -22.65
C PHE A 7 4.42 10.88 -21.60
N THR A 8 5.65 10.54 -22.01
CA THR A 8 6.71 10.13 -21.08
C THR A 8 7.02 11.22 -20.06
N GLN A 9 7.10 12.48 -20.50
CA GLN A 9 7.33 13.61 -19.60
C GLN A 9 6.20 13.76 -18.58
N LEU A 10 4.93 13.69 -19.02
CA LEU A 10 3.78 13.79 -18.14
C LEU A 10 3.73 12.68 -17.07
N TYR A 11 4.07 11.44 -17.45
CA TYR A 11 4.15 10.33 -16.50
C TYR A 11 5.27 10.54 -15.49
N SER A 12 6.45 10.96 -15.96
CA SER A 12 7.58 11.30 -15.08
C SER A 12 7.21 12.40 -14.08
N ASP A 13 6.57 13.48 -14.54
CA ASP A 13 6.19 14.61 -13.69
C ASP A 13 5.19 14.19 -12.60
N LYS A 14 4.23 13.31 -12.95
CA LYS A 14 3.29 12.74 -11.97
C LYS A 14 3.96 11.81 -10.97
N GLY A 15 4.89 10.97 -11.42
CA GLY A 15 5.64 10.06 -10.55
C GLY A 15 6.47 10.82 -9.52
N GLU A 16 7.20 11.86 -9.95
CA GLU A 16 7.97 12.71 -9.04
C GLU A 16 7.05 13.48 -8.06
N TYR A 17 5.91 14.00 -8.53
CA TYR A 17 4.92 14.61 -7.64
C TYR A 17 4.46 13.66 -6.53
N LEU A 18 4.18 12.40 -6.87
CA LEU A 18 3.80 11.39 -5.88
C LEU A 18 4.92 11.13 -4.88
N ARG A 19 6.16 11.02 -5.36
CA ARG A 19 7.35 10.76 -4.54
C ARG A 19 7.64 11.88 -3.54
N GLU A 20 7.41 13.13 -3.92
CA GLU A 20 7.68 14.28 -3.06
C GLU A 20 6.56 14.54 -2.04
N MET A 21 5.31 14.24 -2.41
CA MET A 21 4.13 14.68 -1.64
C MET A 21 3.52 13.62 -0.75
N PHE A 22 3.82 12.33 -0.98
CA PHE A 22 3.15 11.24 -0.30
C PHE A 22 4.13 10.31 0.41
N THR A 23 3.73 9.86 1.58
CA THR A 23 4.45 8.89 2.40
C THR A 23 3.79 7.51 2.28
N LEU A 24 4.52 6.46 2.69
CA LEU A 24 3.94 5.12 2.79
C LEU A 24 2.65 5.10 3.62
N GLU A 25 2.59 5.87 4.70
CA GLU A 25 1.39 5.94 5.55
C GLU A 25 0.18 6.47 4.78
N ASP A 26 0.38 7.44 3.89
CA ASP A 26 -0.70 7.97 3.05
C ASP A 26 -1.24 6.89 2.11
N PHE A 27 -0.36 6.15 1.43
CA PHE A 27 -0.75 5.01 0.59
C PHE A 27 -1.42 3.88 1.39
N MET A 28 -0.99 3.63 2.63
CA MET A 28 -1.58 2.62 3.50
C MET A 28 -2.92 3.04 4.11
N SER A 29 -3.19 4.34 4.19
CA SER A 29 -4.46 4.88 4.69
C SER A 29 -5.61 4.78 3.68
N CYS A 30 -5.29 4.77 2.38
CA CYS A 30 -6.25 4.56 1.30
C CYS A 30 -6.40 3.06 1.00
N PRO A 31 -7.61 2.48 1.12
CA PRO A 31 -7.84 1.03 0.99
C PRO A 31 -7.36 0.43 -0.33
N GLU A 32 -7.56 1.15 -1.44
CA GLU A 32 -7.22 0.70 -2.78
C GLU A 32 -5.70 0.66 -3.00
N THR A 33 -4.98 1.73 -2.64
CA THR A 33 -3.52 1.75 -2.76
C THR A 33 -2.87 0.81 -1.76
N LYS A 34 -3.43 0.65 -0.57
CA LYS A 34 -3.01 -0.37 0.40
C LYS A 34 -3.12 -1.78 -0.19
N HIS A 35 -4.23 -2.09 -0.85
CA HIS A 35 -4.41 -3.40 -1.46
C HIS A 35 -3.35 -3.67 -2.53
N ILE A 36 -3.07 -2.68 -3.39
CA ILE A 36 -2.01 -2.77 -4.41
C ILE A 36 -0.65 -3.09 -3.77
N LEU A 37 -0.27 -2.39 -2.69
CA LEU A 37 0.98 -2.66 -1.99
C LEU A 37 1.07 -4.07 -1.39
N ILE A 38 -0.04 -4.57 -0.84
CA ILE A 38 -0.10 -5.92 -0.26
C ILE A 38 0.05 -6.98 -1.35
N GLU A 39 -0.60 -6.81 -2.48
CA GLU A 39 -0.51 -7.76 -3.60
C GLU A 39 0.88 -7.72 -4.24
N ASP A 40 1.44 -6.54 -4.50
CA ASP A 40 2.80 -6.43 -5.07
C ASP A 40 3.87 -7.08 -4.17
N HIS A 41 3.79 -6.86 -2.85
CA HIS A 41 4.66 -7.52 -1.89
C HIS A 41 4.45 -9.04 -1.88
N ARG A 42 3.19 -9.51 -1.99
CA ARG A 42 2.85 -10.93 -2.07
C ARG A 42 3.46 -11.56 -3.33
N GLU A 43 3.25 -10.95 -4.49
CA GLU A 43 3.80 -11.42 -5.76
C GLU A 43 5.33 -11.47 -5.72
N THR A 44 5.97 -10.45 -5.13
CA THR A 44 7.42 -10.43 -4.94
C THR A 44 7.90 -11.58 -4.06
N PHE A 45 7.18 -11.88 -2.97
CA PHE A 45 7.49 -13.02 -2.11
C PHE A 45 7.33 -14.36 -2.85
N GLU A 46 6.21 -14.55 -3.54
CA GLU A 46 5.91 -15.78 -4.31
C GLU A 46 6.91 -15.98 -5.45
N TYR A 47 7.38 -14.91 -6.08
CA TYR A 47 8.34 -15.00 -7.19
C TYR A 47 9.79 -15.22 -6.73
N ILE A 48 10.21 -14.55 -5.65
CA ILE A 48 11.63 -14.52 -5.24
C ILE A 48 11.93 -15.48 -4.10
N MET A 49 11.05 -15.53 -3.09
CA MET A 49 11.33 -16.20 -1.82
C MET A 49 10.77 -17.61 -1.79
N GLU A 50 9.55 -17.82 -2.28
CA GLU A 50 8.91 -19.13 -2.28
C GLU A 50 9.76 -20.22 -2.97
N PRO A 51 10.35 -20.01 -4.17
CA PRO A 51 11.18 -21.04 -4.81
C PRO A 51 12.39 -21.44 -3.98
N LYS A 52 13.02 -20.48 -3.29
CA LYS A 52 14.19 -20.73 -2.42
C LYS A 52 13.80 -21.51 -1.17
N ILE A 53 12.64 -21.19 -0.60
CA ILE A 53 12.11 -21.91 0.57
C ILE A 53 11.73 -23.34 0.17
N GLN A 54 11.11 -23.53 -0.99
CA GLN A 54 10.78 -24.85 -1.54
C GLN A 54 12.03 -25.68 -1.80
N GLU A 55 13.06 -25.10 -2.42
CA GLU A 55 14.35 -25.76 -2.65
C GLU A 55 14.96 -26.23 -1.33
N LEU A 56 15.08 -25.33 -0.34
CA LEU A 56 15.59 -25.66 0.98
C LEU A 56 14.78 -26.77 1.65
N TYR A 57 13.45 -26.71 1.58
CA TYR A 57 12.57 -27.71 2.16
C TYR A 57 12.79 -29.09 1.53
N ASN A 58 12.91 -29.14 0.21
CA ASN A 58 13.15 -30.37 -0.52
C ASN A 58 14.53 -30.95 -0.19
N GLU A 59 15.58 -30.12 -0.09
CA GLU A 59 16.91 -30.56 0.35
C GLU A 59 16.90 -31.19 1.75
N TYR A 60 16.16 -30.59 2.70
CA TYR A 60 16.01 -31.16 4.04
C TYR A 60 15.24 -32.48 4.03
N LYS A 61 14.20 -32.56 3.22
CA LYS A 61 13.40 -33.78 3.07
C LYS A 61 14.23 -34.92 2.51
N GLU A 62 14.94 -34.69 1.41
CA GLU A 62 15.84 -35.67 0.79
C GLU A 62 16.90 -36.16 1.78
N ARG A 63 17.53 -35.26 2.53
CA ARG A 63 18.55 -35.62 3.54
C ARG A 63 17.99 -36.51 4.65
N GLU A 64 16.78 -36.24 5.10
CA GLU A 64 16.14 -37.03 6.15
C GLU A 64 15.65 -38.39 5.62
N ASP A 65 15.19 -38.46 4.37
CA ASP A 65 14.87 -39.71 3.69
C ASP A 65 16.12 -40.59 3.51
N GLU A 66 17.27 -40.01 3.12
CA GLU A 66 18.57 -40.72 3.06
C GLU A 66 19.00 -41.29 4.42
N ARG A 67 18.63 -40.60 5.51
CA ARG A 67 18.90 -41.04 6.89
C ARG A 67 17.90 -42.07 7.41
N LEU A 68 16.92 -42.47 6.59
CA LEU A 68 15.78 -43.31 6.99
C LEU A 68 15.02 -42.73 8.20
N SER A 69 15.03 -41.41 8.30
CA SER A 69 14.35 -40.67 9.36
C SER A 69 12.86 -40.62 9.04
N GLY A 70 12.02 -40.96 10.01
CA GLY A 70 10.56 -40.86 9.89
C GLY A 70 10.04 -39.42 10.01
N PHE A 71 10.91 -38.41 9.98
CA PHE A 71 10.53 -37.03 10.30
C PHE A 71 9.48 -36.48 9.32
N PHE A 72 9.65 -36.72 8.02
CA PHE A 72 8.72 -36.30 6.97
C PHE A 72 7.69 -37.37 6.57
N TYR A 73 7.55 -38.47 7.32
CA TYR A 73 6.70 -39.61 6.89
C TYR A 73 5.21 -39.26 6.68
N LYS A 74 4.75 -38.19 7.33
CA LYS A 74 3.38 -37.65 7.24
C LYS A 74 3.24 -36.49 6.27
N ASP A 75 4.35 -35.95 5.75
CA ASP A 75 4.30 -34.84 4.82
C ASP A 75 3.81 -35.32 3.45
N ARG A 76 2.52 -35.04 3.18
CA ARG A 76 1.86 -35.31 1.90
C ARG A 76 1.96 -34.13 0.93
N GLY A 77 2.96 -33.26 1.11
CA GLY A 77 3.14 -32.03 0.32
C GLY A 77 2.42 -30.81 0.91
N GLN A 78 1.73 -30.96 2.04
CA GLN A 78 1.07 -29.83 2.72
C GLN A 78 2.06 -29.04 3.60
N GLY A 79 3.13 -29.70 4.08
CA GLY A 79 4.05 -29.07 5.03
C GLY A 79 4.78 -27.85 4.46
N ILE A 80 5.07 -27.86 3.15
CA ILE A 80 5.67 -26.71 2.47
C ILE A 80 4.70 -25.53 2.37
N ILE A 81 3.41 -25.79 2.10
CA ILE A 81 2.39 -24.74 2.02
C ILE A 81 2.21 -24.05 3.38
N GLU A 82 2.14 -24.86 4.45
CA GLU A 82 2.05 -24.34 5.82
C GLU A 82 3.29 -23.53 6.21
N LEU A 83 4.49 -24.02 5.84
CA LEU A 83 5.74 -23.31 6.09
C LEU A 83 5.79 -21.96 5.36
N LEU A 84 5.40 -21.92 4.08
CA LEU A 84 5.35 -20.69 3.30
C LEU A 84 4.39 -19.67 3.93
N SER A 85 3.21 -20.12 4.37
CA SER A 85 2.24 -19.26 5.07
C SER A 85 2.83 -18.71 6.37
N ILE A 86 3.44 -19.55 7.20
CA ILE A 86 4.06 -19.13 8.46
C ILE A 86 5.17 -18.09 8.19
N ILE A 87 6.03 -18.34 7.21
CA ILE A 87 7.11 -17.41 6.87
C ILE A 87 6.51 -16.07 6.40
N TYR A 88 5.58 -16.09 5.46
CA TYR A 88 4.95 -14.87 4.96
C TYR A 88 4.26 -14.06 6.07
N ASP A 89 3.57 -14.74 6.98
CA ASP A 89 2.87 -14.08 8.09
C ASP A 89 3.84 -13.48 9.12
N THR A 90 5.02 -14.07 9.29
CA THR A 90 6.02 -13.65 10.30
C THR A 90 7.03 -12.61 9.82
N ILE A 91 7.31 -12.51 8.52
CA ILE A 91 8.27 -11.53 8.00
C ILE A 91 7.78 -10.09 8.21
N ILE A 92 8.72 -9.16 8.34
CA ILE A 92 8.43 -7.72 8.25
C ILE A 92 8.13 -7.42 6.78
N LYS A 93 7.01 -6.75 6.52
CA LYS A 93 6.59 -6.38 5.16
C LYS A 93 7.19 -5.01 4.84
N GLU A 94 8.10 -4.99 3.87
CA GLU A 94 8.67 -3.76 3.34
C GLU A 94 7.99 -3.47 2.00
N TYR A 95 7.06 -2.51 2.01
CA TYR A 95 6.30 -2.14 0.83
C TYR A 95 7.11 -1.20 -0.06
N ASP A 96 7.16 -1.50 -1.36
CA ASP A 96 7.84 -0.66 -2.35
C ASP A 96 6.87 0.35 -2.96
N LEU A 97 7.22 1.64 -2.89
CA LEU A 97 6.42 2.71 -3.48
C LEU A 97 6.76 2.98 -4.95
N GLU A 98 7.85 2.39 -5.47
CA GLU A 98 8.24 2.54 -6.87
C GLU A 98 7.15 2.02 -7.83
N ILE A 99 6.27 1.11 -7.40
CA ILE A 99 5.10 0.69 -8.19
C ILE A 99 4.20 1.88 -8.55
N PHE A 100 4.03 2.85 -7.65
CA PHE A 100 3.24 4.06 -7.89
C PHE A 100 4.01 5.12 -8.64
N TYR A 101 5.33 5.25 -8.43
CA TYR A 101 6.11 6.27 -9.14
C TYR A 101 6.29 5.90 -10.62
N ASN A 102 6.44 4.61 -10.90
CA ASN A 102 6.52 4.09 -12.26
C ASN A 102 5.16 4.05 -12.96
N ASN A 103 4.06 3.91 -12.19
CA ASN A 103 2.68 3.87 -12.70
C ASN A 103 1.77 4.79 -11.88
N PRO A 104 1.88 6.14 -12.02
CA PRO A 104 1.19 7.13 -11.20
C PRO A 104 -0.34 7.00 -11.15
N GLU A 105 -0.94 6.42 -12.18
CA GLU A 105 -2.38 6.14 -12.27
C GLU A 105 -2.88 5.18 -11.18
N LEU A 106 -2.02 4.32 -10.65
CA LEU A 106 -2.36 3.43 -9.54
C LEU A 106 -2.64 4.20 -8.25
N ALA A 107 -2.12 5.43 -8.13
CA ALA A 107 -2.36 6.33 -7.00
C ALA A 107 -3.62 7.21 -7.16
N ASN A 108 -4.35 7.12 -8.27
CA ASN A 108 -5.58 7.91 -8.49
C ASN A 108 -6.62 7.80 -7.36
N PRO A 109 -6.86 6.63 -6.73
CA PRO A 109 -7.78 6.53 -5.61
C PRO A 109 -7.38 7.43 -4.42
N LEU A 110 -6.09 7.47 -4.10
CA LEU A 110 -5.54 8.30 -3.02
C LEU A 110 -5.73 9.80 -3.32
N LEU A 111 -5.41 10.24 -4.55
CA LEU A 111 -5.62 11.62 -4.97
C LEU A 111 -7.09 12.03 -4.87
N THR A 112 -7.99 11.15 -5.32
CA THR A 112 -9.44 11.35 -5.27
C THR A 112 -9.94 11.42 -3.82
N GLN A 113 -9.40 10.58 -2.93
CA GLN A 113 -9.76 10.60 -1.51
C GLN A 113 -9.39 11.95 -0.88
N ILE A 114 -8.19 12.46 -1.14
CA ILE A 114 -7.73 13.75 -0.59
C ILE A 114 -8.55 14.93 -1.12
N ASP A 115 -8.83 14.96 -2.42
CA ASP A 115 -9.67 16.00 -3.00
C ASP A 115 -11.06 16.03 -2.35
N ASN A 116 -11.64 14.85 -2.12
CA ASN A 116 -12.92 14.73 -1.42
C ASN A 116 -12.84 15.20 0.04
N GLU A 117 -11.74 14.92 0.75
CA GLU A 117 -11.54 15.37 2.12
C GLU A 117 -11.36 16.90 2.21
N LEU A 118 -10.63 17.49 1.26
CA LEU A 118 -10.46 18.94 1.17
C LEU A 118 -11.80 19.64 0.89
N ASN A 119 -12.59 19.11 -0.04
CA ASN A 119 -13.93 19.62 -0.36
C ASN A 119 -14.89 19.52 0.83
N ARG A 120 -14.84 18.43 1.60
CA ARG A 120 -15.63 18.30 2.84
C ARG A 120 -15.22 19.30 3.91
N LYS A 121 -13.93 19.64 4.01
CA LYS A 121 -13.44 20.64 4.97
C LYS A 121 -13.89 22.05 4.59
N THR A 122 -13.83 22.42 3.32
CA THR A 122 -14.33 23.73 2.84
C THR A 122 -15.84 23.89 3.01
N GLU A 123 -16.62 22.83 2.77
CA GLU A 123 -18.07 22.83 3.04
C GLU A 123 -18.42 22.95 4.53
N LYS A 124 -17.61 22.38 5.43
CA LYS A 124 -17.82 22.55 6.88
C LYS A 124 -17.52 23.98 7.32
N VAL A 125 -16.48 24.62 6.77
CA VAL A 125 -16.12 26.01 7.08
C VAL A 125 -17.16 27.00 6.58
N SER A 126 -17.72 26.80 5.38
CA SER A 126 -18.78 27.66 4.84
C SER A 126 -20.12 27.49 5.58
N ASN A 127 -20.37 26.34 6.20
CA ASN A 127 -21.55 26.08 7.02
C ASN A 127 -21.41 26.52 8.49
N VAL A 128 -20.24 27.02 8.92
CA VAL A 128 -20.16 27.79 10.15
C VAL A 128 -20.87 29.11 9.90
N LYS A 129 -22.16 29.18 10.27
CA LYS A 129 -22.84 30.46 10.47
C LYS A 129 -22.02 31.25 11.48
N LEU A 130 -21.20 32.18 10.99
CA LEU A 130 -20.67 33.28 11.80
C LEU A 130 -21.88 34.03 12.33
N TYR A 131 -22.35 33.63 13.52
CA TYR A 131 -23.17 34.49 14.35
C TYR A 131 -22.26 35.64 14.78
N ASN A 132 -22.08 36.61 13.89
CA ASN A 132 -21.47 37.89 14.20
C ASN A 132 -22.41 38.59 15.18
N LYS A 133 -22.26 38.26 16.46
CA LYS A 133 -22.92 39.00 17.52
C LYS A 133 -22.30 40.38 17.55
N THR A 134 -22.92 41.32 16.85
CA THR A 134 -22.52 42.72 16.92
C THR A 134 -23.02 43.29 18.23
N PHE A 135 -22.10 43.85 19.02
CA PHE A 135 -22.46 44.52 20.26
C PHE A 135 -23.17 45.84 19.95
N ASP A 136 -24.44 45.93 20.34
CA ASP A 136 -25.21 47.16 20.25
C ASP A 136 -24.81 48.09 21.41
N TRP A 137 -24.00 49.10 21.10
CA TRP A 137 -23.55 50.11 22.07
C TRP A 137 -24.67 51.00 22.61
N LYS A 138 -25.79 51.13 21.88
CA LYS A 138 -26.92 51.97 22.28
C LYS A 138 -27.73 51.29 23.38
N ASN A 139 -27.94 49.98 23.24
CA ASN A 139 -28.72 49.19 24.20
C ASN A 139 -27.85 48.33 25.13
N LYS A 140 -26.52 48.35 24.96
CA LYS A 140 -25.52 47.57 25.71
C LYS A 140 -25.83 46.06 25.72
N GLN A 141 -26.25 45.52 24.59
CA GLN A 141 -26.59 44.11 24.44
C GLN A 141 -26.00 43.53 23.15
N TYR A 142 -25.75 42.22 23.13
CA TYR A 142 -25.33 41.52 21.91
C TYR A 142 -26.56 41.12 21.09
N ILE A 143 -26.57 41.47 19.81
CA ILE A 143 -27.60 41.07 18.83
C ILE A 143 -27.05 39.93 17.99
#